data_AF-A0A2D6BJG3-F1
#
_entry.id   AF-A0A2D6BJG3-F1
#
_cell.length_a   1.000
_cell.length_b   1.000
_cell.length_c   1.000
_cell.angle_alpha   90.00
_cell.angle_beta   90.00
_cell.angle_gamma   90.00
#
_symmetry.space_group_name_H-M   'P 1'
#
loop_
_entity.id
_entity.type
_entity.pdbx_description
1 polymer ?
#
loop_
_entity_poly.entity_id
_entity_poly.type
_entity_poly.pdbx_seq_one_letter_code
_entity_poly.pdbx_strand_id
1 'polypeptide(L)'
;MAGRRGSMDTKVRDSGRQGRPAPGRSMKIYFCDICNESIPLKDINSNRITIEEGKIFCQKCAPKKGRANERVPMPILATMGVLVLVVLGLGLMGWKLVSEQASDINTLETTVATLNRSLGDLPTQLGTIATKVEGIDGRVQELSDDLTTSRTELQQHFERLDDSVRAHHKGYKKEIQGAVDGVLKDLGEEISDLKDQVSNVATELRSDVQTRIKLLQEKVELLQDVVTSRGGAPGPGPSADVTPKPGRDTPPAPDAAEDREINGHIAKLADPDAGKRYAAVIALGRFSGPKVVKALEGMLRDPEDYVRVAVIQNLRKLNSVSSIPHIIDALRDKDYFVRVAAVGALRSLTSEKLNFDPDTSPSDRESKVKAWEKWWGENQSKLLKGS
;
A
#
# COMPACT_ATOMS: atom_id res chain seq x y z
N MET A 1 -19.81 51.62 -83.96
CA MET A 1 -20.37 50.27 -83.72
C MET A 1 -21.44 50.40 -82.64
N ALA A 2 -22.68 50.70 -83.02
CA ALA A 2 -23.78 49.74 -83.13
C ALA A 2 -24.35 49.28 -81.77
N GLY A 3 -25.17 50.14 -81.15
CA GLY A 3 -26.12 49.73 -80.11
C GLY A 3 -27.39 49.18 -80.76
N ARG A 4 -27.57 47.87 -80.73
CA ARG A 4 -28.86 47.20 -80.94
C ARG A 4 -29.11 46.24 -79.80
N ARG A 5 -30.17 46.49 -79.04
CA ARG A 5 -30.97 45.57 -78.20
C ARG A 5 -31.99 46.45 -77.45
N GLY A 6 -33.31 46.36 -77.62
CA GLY A 6 -34.11 45.52 -78.48
C GLY A 6 -35.52 46.12 -78.64
N SER A 7 -36.06 46.05 -79.85
CA SER A 7 -37.50 46.00 -80.11
C SER A 7 -37.74 44.62 -80.67
N MET A 8 -38.55 43.82 -79.99
CA MET A 8 -38.78 42.41 -80.33
C MET A 8 -40.19 42.29 -80.90
N ASP A 9 -40.29 42.19 -82.23
CA ASP A 9 -41.57 41.97 -82.92
C ASP A 9 -42.00 40.50 -82.75
N THR A 10 -42.81 40.23 -81.73
CA THR A 10 -43.37 38.90 -81.50
C THR A 10 -44.56 38.65 -82.43
N LYS A 11 -44.31 37.91 -83.51
CA LYS A 11 -45.34 37.36 -84.40
C LYS A 11 -45.97 36.13 -83.74
N VAL A 12 -47.09 36.32 -83.03
CA VAL A 12 -47.83 35.23 -82.39
C VAL A 12 -48.58 34.43 -83.47
N ARG A 13 -48.31 33.13 -83.55
CA ARG A 13 -49.07 32.13 -84.30
C ARG A 13 -50.41 31.92 -83.61
N ASP A 14 -51.49 32.24 -84.31
CA ASP A 14 -52.86 32.07 -83.83
C ASP A 14 -53.32 30.62 -84.08
N SER A 15 -53.44 29.85 -83.01
CA SER A 15 -54.05 28.52 -83.02
C SER A 15 -55.55 28.64 -82.82
N GLY A 16 -56.30 28.58 -83.91
CA GLY A 16 -57.62 27.97 -83.98
C GLY A 16 -58.73 28.53 -83.09
N ARG A 17 -59.37 29.62 -83.53
CA ARG A 17 -60.84 29.69 -83.55
C ARG A 17 -61.33 30.70 -84.58
N GLN A 18 -62.34 30.27 -85.34
CA GLN A 18 -62.87 30.92 -86.54
C GLN A 18 -63.29 32.37 -86.29
N GLY A 19 -62.66 33.31 -87.00
CA GLY A 19 -63.04 34.71 -87.07
C GLY A 19 -62.22 35.39 -88.17
N ARG A 20 -62.90 36.09 -89.09
CA ARG A 20 -62.34 36.66 -90.33
C ARG A 20 -61.07 37.51 -90.11
N PRO A 21 -60.12 37.53 -91.06
CA PRO A 21 -58.82 38.17 -90.89
C PRO A 21 -58.96 39.69 -90.91
N ALA A 22 -58.77 40.33 -89.75
CA ALA A 22 -58.67 41.78 -89.65
C ALA A 22 -57.28 42.24 -90.15
N PRO A 23 -57.19 43.35 -90.89
CA PRO A 23 -55.95 43.79 -91.52
C PRO A 23 -54.86 44.04 -90.48
N GLY A 24 -53.65 43.55 -90.79
CA GLY A 24 -52.51 43.42 -89.89
C GLY A 24 -52.28 44.63 -89.01
N ARG A 25 -52.67 44.51 -87.74
CA ARG A 25 -52.22 45.40 -86.67
C ARG A 25 -50.97 44.80 -86.03
N SER A 26 -49.81 45.30 -86.41
CA SER A 26 -48.58 45.13 -85.63
C SER A 26 -48.82 45.74 -84.25
N MET A 27 -49.03 44.91 -83.22
CA MET A 27 -49.09 45.38 -81.84
C MET A 27 -47.66 45.61 -81.34
N LYS A 28 -47.26 46.88 -81.26
CA LYS A 28 -46.02 47.26 -80.56
C LYS A 28 -46.24 47.11 -79.06
N ILE A 29 -45.50 46.20 -78.44
CA ILE A 29 -45.47 46.05 -76.97
C ILE A 29 -44.30 46.90 -76.47
N TYR A 30 -44.56 47.75 -75.49
CA TYR A 30 -43.54 48.60 -74.87
C TYR A 30 -43.19 48.07 -73.49
N PHE A 31 -41.94 48.23 -73.07
CA PHE A 31 -41.45 47.80 -71.76
C PHE A 31 -40.88 49.01 -71.01
N CYS A 32 -40.98 48.98 -69.68
CA CYS A 32 -40.35 49.99 -68.83
C CYS A 32 -38.83 49.78 -68.77
N ASP A 33 -38.03 50.81 -69.05
CA ASP A 33 -36.56 50.71 -69.05
C ASP A 33 -35.93 50.46 -67.67
N ILE A 34 -36.69 50.62 -66.57
CA ILE A 34 -36.21 50.39 -65.19
C ILE A 34 -36.60 49.01 -64.67
N CYS A 35 -37.90 48.69 -64.64
CA CYS A 35 -38.39 47.43 -64.08
C CYS A 35 -38.52 46.31 -65.12
N ASN A 36 -38.30 46.61 -66.40
CA ASN A 36 -38.38 45.67 -67.52
C ASN A 36 -39.72 44.93 -67.65
N GLU A 37 -40.80 45.53 -67.15
CA GLU A 37 -42.16 44.97 -67.18
C GLU A 37 -42.95 45.58 -68.35
N SER A 38 -43.81 44.79 -69.01
CA SER A 38 -44.59 45.23 -70.17
C SER A 38 -45.62 46.28 -69.78
N ILE A 39 -45.68 47.38 -70.52
CA ILE A 39 -46.61 48.48 -70.28
C ILE A 39 -47.88 48.26 -71.13
N PRO A 40 -49.07 48.17 -70.51
CA PRO A 40 -50.32 48.03 -71.26
C PRO A 40 -50.56 49.24 -72.17
N LEU A 41 -50.98 48.98 -73.42
CA LEU A 41 -51.26 50.02 -74.43
C LEU A 41 -52.25 51.09 -73.96
N LYS A 42 -53.16 50.73 -73.05
CA LYS A 42 -54.11 51.68 -72.44
C LYS A 42 -53.41 52.79 -71.68
N ASP A 43 -52.32 52.50 -70.97
CA ASP A 43 -51.61 53.51 -70.17
C ASP A 43 -50.71 54.41 -71.02
N ILE A 44 -50.25 53.91 -72.17
CA ILE A 44 -49.57 54.71 -73.19
C ILE A 44 -50.53 55.72 -73.81
N ASN A 45 -51.71 55.25 -74.26
CA ASN A 45 -52.72 56.12 -74.86
C ASN A 45 -53.34 57.09 -73.85
N SER A 46 -53.36 56.73 -72.56
CA SER A 46 -53.86 57.59 -71.49
C SER A 46 -52.78 58.55 -70.95
N ASN A 47 -51.61 58.63 -71.59
CA ASN A 47 -50.48 59.49 -71.22
C ASN A 47 -50.01 59.31 -69.75
N ARG A 48 -50.14 58.09 -69.22
CA ARG A 48 -49.71 57.72 -67.85
C ARG A 48 -48.30 57.12 -67.79
N ILE A 49 -47.57 57.21 -68.90
CA ILE A 49 -46.15 56.87 -68.99
C ILE A 49 -45.32 58.15 -69.01
N THR A 50 -44.06 58.05 -68.58
CA THR A 50 -43.11 59.16 -68.69
C THR A 50 -42.05 58.80 -69.72
N ILE A 51 -41.79 59.69 -70.66
CA ILE A 51 -40.74 59.51 -71.68
C ILE A 51 -39.71 60.63 -71.49
N GLU A 52 -38.49 60.27 -71.13
CA GLU A 52 -37.35 61.19 -71.02
C GLU A 52 -36.15 60.63 -71.77
N GLU A 53 -35.48 61.47 -72.57
CA GLU A 53 -34.28 61.10 -73.34
C GLU A 53 -34.42 59.81 -74.17
N GLY A 54 -35.62 59.52 -74.67
CA GLY A 54 -35.90 58.33 -75.50
C GLY A 54 -36.13 57.02 -74.72
N LYS A 55 -36.18 57.06 -73.38
CA LYS A 55 -36.51 55.92 -72.50
C LYS A 55 -37.95 56.03 -72.00
N ILE A 56 -38.62 54.89 -71.83
CA ILE A 56 -40.02 54.78 -71.40
C ILE A 56 -40.09 54.26 -69.97
N PHE A 57 -40.79 54.98 -69.10
CA PHE A 57 -40.99 54.61 -67.70
C PHE A 57 -42.48 54.39 -67.40
N CYS A 58 -42.79 53.29 -66.70
CA CYS A 58 -44.14 53.03 -66.20
C CYS A 58 -44.49 53.98 -65.04
N GLN A 59 -45.77 54.10 -64.70
CA GLN A 59 -46.26 55.02 -63.66
C GLN A 59 -45.55 54.85 -62.30
N LYS A 60 -45.14 53.62 -61.94
CA LYS A 60 -44.45 53.34 -60.68
C LYS A 60 -42.98 53.74 -60.70
N CYS A 61 -42.33 53.60 -61.85
CA CYS A 61 -40.90 53.86 -62.04
C CYS A 61 -40.63 55.28 -62.54
N ALA A 62 -41.67 56.02 -62.95
CA ALA A 62 -41.55 57.40 -63.36
C ALA A 62 -40.93 58.22 -62.23
N PRO A 63 -39.86 59.00 -62.50
CA PRO A 63 -39.30 59.89 -61.51
C PRO A 63 -40.40 60.85 -61.05
N LYS A 64 -40.71 60.88 -59.75
CA LYS A 64 -41.73 61.75 -59.18
C LYS A 64 -41.29 63.21 -59.35
N LYS A 65 -41.63 63.82 -60.49
CA LYS A 65 -41.55 65.26 -60.67
C LYS A 65 -42.59 65.89 -59.76
N GLY A 66 -42.14 66.38 -58.61
CA GLY A 66 -42.94 67.20 -57.70
C GLY A 66 -43.61 68.32 -58.50
N ARG A 67 -44.92 68.45 -58.35
CA ARG A 67 -45.72 69.48 -59.01
C ARG A 67 -45.18 70.86 -58.64
N ALA A 68 -45.15 71.72 -59.64
CA ALA A 68 -44.76 73.10 -59.55
C ALA A 68 -45.52 73.86 -58.44
N ASN A 69 -44.73 74.45 -57.54
CA ASN A 69 -44.74 75.86 -57.19
C ASN A 69 -46.12 76.54 -57.04
N GLU A 70 -46.62 76.62 -55.80
CA GLU A 70 -47.31 77.83 -55.35
C GLU A 70 -46.26 78.71 -54.67
N ARG A 71 -46.05 79.88 -55.27
CA ARG A 71 -44.94 80.79 -55.00
C ARG A 71 -45.23 81.53 -53.69
N VAL A 72 -44.46 81.27 -52.64
CA VAL A 72 -44.33 82.17 -51.48
C VAL A 72 -42.83 82.51 -51.33
N PRO A 73 -42.42 83.79 -51.38
CA PRO A 73 -41.01 84.13 -51.27
C PRO A 73 -40.54 83.99 -49.82
N MET A 74 -39.53 83.16 -49.57
CA MET A 74 -38.80 83.05 -48.30
C MET A 74 -37.31 83.37 -48.53
N PRO A 75 -36.61 83.98 -47.56
CA PRO A 75 -35.35 84.68 -47.78
C PRO A 75 -34.14 83.75 -48.03
N ILE A 76 -33.29 84.14 -48.98
CA ILE A 76 -32.10 83.44 -49.52
C ILE A 76 -31.05 83.05 -48.44
N LEU A 77 -31.11 83.63 -47.23
CA LEU A 77 -30.21 83.28 -46.12
C LEU A 77 -30.49 81.87 -45.53
N ALA A 78 -31.74 81.39 -45.59
CA ALA A 78 -32.10 80.12 -44.96
C ALA A 78 -31.58 78.89 -45.72
N THR A 79 -31.53 78.94 -47.06
CA THR A 79 -31.09 77.79 -47.89
C THR A 79 -29.57 77.61 -47.88
N MET A 80 -28.80 78.70 -47.86
CA MET A 80 -27.34 78.65 -47.68
C MET A 80 -26.96 78.11 -46.31
N GLY A 81 -27.69 78.49 -45.26
CA GLY A 81 -27.49 77.97 -43.91
C GLY A 81 -27.71 76.46 -43.81
N VAL A 82 -28.78 75.93 -44.43
CA VAL A 82 -29.06 74.49 -44.45
C VAL A 82 -27.99 73.71 -45.22
N LEU A 83 -27.51 74.24 -46.35
CA LEU A 83 -26.51 73.55 -47.16
C LEU A 83 -25.14 73.49 -46.45
N VAL A 84 -24.76 74.56 -45.75
CA VAL A 84 -23.56 74.58 -44.90
C VAL A 84 -23.68 73.59 -43.75
N LEU A 85 -24.85 73.50 -43.11
CA LEU A 85 -25.08 72.53 -42.03
C LEU A 85 -25.04 71.08 -42.52
N VAL A 86 -25.53 70.79 -43.72
CA VAL A 86 -25.45 69.44 -44.31
C VAL A 86 -24.01 69.07 -44.67
N VAL A 87 -23.25 69.98 -45.27
CA VAL A 87 -21.83 69.74 -45.61
C VAL A 87 -20.99 69.58 -44.35
N LEU A 88 -21.21 70.41 -43.32
CA LEU A 88 -20.56 70.25 -42.03
C LEU A 88 -20.98 68.94 -41.34
N GLY A 89 -22.26 68.56 -41.42
CA GLY A 89 -22.76 67.29 -40.89
C GLY A 89 -22.14 66.07 -41.55
N LEU A 90 -22.05 66.06 -42.89
CA LEU A 90 -21.38 64.99 -43.65
C LEU A 90 -19.87 64.97 -43.40
N GLY A 91 -19.23 66.13 -43.26
CA GLY A 91 -17.81 66.25 -42.91
C GLY A 91 -17.51 65.70 -41.52
N LEU A 92 -18.33 66.04 -40.52
CA LEU A 92 -18.21 65.51 -39.15
C LEU A 92 -18.49 64.00 -39.09
N MET A 93 -19.45 63.51 -39.85
CA MET A 93 -19.77 62.07 -39.92
C MET A 93 -18.65 61.27 -40.61
N GLY A 94 -18.09 61.80 -41.71
CA GLY A 94 -16.92 61.23 -42.38
C GLY A 94 -15.67 61.24 -41.50
N TRP A 95 -15.43 62.35 -40.77
CA TRP A 95 -14.32 62.45 -39.82
C TRP A 95 -14.46 61.44 -38.69
N LYS A 96 -15.68 61.24 -38.15
CA LYS A 96 -15.93 60.26 -37.10
C LYS A 96 -15.61 58.83 -37.57
N LEU A 97 -16.10 58.43 -38.74
CA LEU A 97 -15.81 57.11 -39.35
C LEU A 97 -14.31 56.88 -39.58
N VAL A 98 -13.59 57.88 -40.08
CA VAL A 98 -12.13 57.77 -40.32
C VAL A 98 -11.36 57.74 -38.99
N SER A 99 -11.77 58.54 -38.00
CA SER A 99 -11.11 58.56 -36.69
C SER A 99 -11.30 57.26 -35.90
N GLU A 100 -12.47 56.62 -36.04
CA GLU A 100 -12.80 55.35 -35.39
C GLU A 100 -12.02 54.18 -36.05
N GLN A 101 -11.88 54.18 -37.38
CA GLN A 101 -10.97 53.23 -38.06
C GLN A 101 -9.49 53.48 -37.76
N ALA A 102 -9.06 54.73 -37.55
CA ALA A 102 -7.67 55.05 -37.23
C ALA A 102 -7.26 54.53 -35.84
N SER A 103 -8.17 54.52 -34.86
CA SER A 103 -7.91 53.89 -33.56
C SER A 103 -7.75 52.37 -33.67
N ASP A 104 -8.53 51.72 -34.52
CA ASP A 104 -8.43 50.27 -34.74
C ASP A 104 -7.09 49.88 -35.40
N ILE A 105 -6.59 50.69 -36.33
CA ILE A 105 -5.28 50.44 -36.97
C ILE A 105 -4.13 50.57 -35.98
N ASN A 106 -4.13 51.60 -35.13
CA ASN A 106 -3.09 51.78 -34.11
C ASN A 106 -3.11 50.67 -33.05
N THR A 107 -4.29 50.17 -32.66
CA THR A 107 -4.40 49.03 -31.73
C THR A 107 -3.94 47.73 -32.38
N LEU A 108 -4.19 47.53 -33.67
CA LEU A 108 -3.65 46.40 -34.45
C LEU A 108 -2.12 46.45 -34.55
N GLU A 109 -1.52 47.60 -34.83
CA GLU A 109 -0.06 47.75 -34.90
C GLU A 109 0.62 47.46 -33.56
N THR A 110 0.07 47.96 -32.46
CA THR A 110 0.58 47.66 -31.10
C THR A 110 0.42 46.18 -30.75
N THR A 111 -0.68 45.55 -31.17
CA THR A 111 -0.92 44.10 -30.98
C THR A 111 0.08 43.28 -31.79
N VAL A 112 0.31 43.63 -33.06
CA VAL A 112 1.30 42.97 -33.93
C VAL A 112 2.72 43.15 -33.38
N ALA A 113 3.06 44.34 -32.89
CA ALA A 113 4.36 44.60 -32.27
C ALA A 113 4.55 43.76 -30.98
N THR A 114 3.49 43.60 -30.19
CA THR A 114 3.53 42.79 -28.96
C THR A 114 3.63 41.30 -29.26
N LEU A 115 2.87 40.80 -30.25
CA LEU A 115 2.98 39.43 -30.74
C LEU A 115 4.36 39.15 -31.33
N ASN A 116 4.94 40.07 -32.10
CA ASN A 116 6.27 39.91 -32.68
C ASN A 116 7.37 39.86 -31.61
N ARG A 117 7.25 40.64 -30.52
CA ARG A 117 8.16 40.53 -29.38
C ARG A 117 8.02 39.20 -28.65
N SER A 118 6.78 38.75 -28.42
CA SER A 118 6.50 37.46 -27.77
C SER A 118 7.02 36.28 -28.61
N LEU A 119 6.81 36.32 -29.93
CA LEU A 119 7.36 35.35 -30.88
C LEU A 119 8.89 35.41 -30.96
N GLY A 120 9.49 36.59 -30.77
CA GLY A 120 10.94 36.77 -30.71
C GLY A 120 11.61 36.19 -29.45
N ASP A 121 10.89 36.11 -28.32
CA ASP A 121 11.39 35.55 -27.05
C ASP A 121 11.16 34.02 -26.92
N LEU A 122 10.31 33.44 -27.77
CA LEU A 122 10.08 31.99 -27.79
C LEU A 122 11.35 31.16 -28.02
N PRO A 123 12.25 31.48 -28.98
CA PRO A 123 13.50 30.75 -29.18
C PRO A 123 14.44 30.76 -27.96
N THR A 124 14.54 31.89 -27.25
CA THR A 124 15.36 32.02 -26.04
C THR A 124 14.80 31.20 -24.88
N GLN A 125 13.47 31.21 -24.70
CA GLN A 125 12.81 30.36 -23.71
C GLN A 125 12.97 28.87 -24.06
N LEU A 126 12.79 28.48 -25.32
CA LEU A 126 12.99 27.10 -25.77
C LEU A 126 14.44 26.64 -25.58
N GLY A 127 15.43 27.48 -25.85
CA GLY A 127 16.84 27.17 -25.57
C GLY A 127 17.14 26.99 -24.07
N THR A 128 16.53 27.82 -23.22
CA THR A 128 16.64 27.69 -21.75
C THR A 128 15.99 26.40 -21.25
N ILE A 129 14.86 25.99 -21.84
CA ILE A 129 14.20 24.72 -21.50
C ILE A 129 15.04 23.54 -22.00
N ALA A 130 15.59 23.60 -23.21
CA ALA A 130 16.41 22.54 -23.78
C ALA A 130 17.65 22.25 -22.91
N THR A 131 18.40 23.28 -22.50
CA THR A 131 19.57 23.12 -21.62
C THR A 131 19.21 22.56 -20.24
N LYS A 132 18.05 22.93 -19.69
CA LYS A 132 17.54 22.32 -18.45
C LYS A 132 17.16 20.87 -18.63
N VAL A 133 16.56 20.49 -19.76
CA VAL A 133 16.20 19.10 -20.07
C VAL A 133 17.46 18.25 -20.23
N GLU A 134 18.48 18.74 -20.93
CA GLU A 134 19.79 18.07 -21.03
C GLU A 134 20.45 17.89 -19.65
N GLY A 135 20.37 18.90 -18.78
CA GLY A 135 20.88 18.80 -17.41
C GLY A 135 20.09 17.79 -16.54
N ILE A 136 18.78 17.65 -16.77
CA ILE A 136 17.96 16.63 -16.10
C ILE A 136 18.35 15.24 -16.61
N ASP A 137 18.54 15.06 -17.92
CA ASP A 137 18.92 13.78 -18.52
C ASP A 137 20.27 13.29 -17.98
N GLY A 138 21.27 14.19 -17.88
CA GLY A 138 22.57 13.86 -17.28
C GLY A 138 22.46 13.40 -15.83
N ARG A 139 21.63 14.07 -15.01
CA ARG A 139 21.39 13.67 -13.61
C ARG A 139 20.64 12.34 -13.50
N VAL A 140 19.74 12.05 -14.44
CA VAL A 140 19.03 10.76 -14.49
C VAL A 140 19.99 9.64 -14.85
N GLN A 141 20.93 9.87 -15.78
CA GLN A 141 21.98 8.91 -16.12
C GLN A 141 22.92 8.66 -14.95
N GLU A 142 23.41 9.71 -14.30
CA GLU A 142 24.27 9.60 -13.11
C GLU A 142 23.59 8.80 -11.98
N LEU A 143 22.32 9.11 -11.69
CA LEU A 143 21.56 8.38 -10.68
C LEU A 143 21.30 6.93 -11.09
N SER A 144 21.11 6.66 -12.38
CA SER A 144 20.97 5.29 -12.90
C SER A 144 22.25 4.49 -12.69
N ASP A 145 23.41 5.07 -13.02
CA ASP A 145 24.71 4.43 -12.87
C ASP A 145 25.03 4.18 -11.38
N ASP A 146 24.77 5.15 -10.51
CA ASP A 146 24.91 5.01 -9.06
C ASP A 146 24.01 3.90 -8.50
N LEU A 147 22.77 3.81 -8.97
CA LEU A 147 21.83 2.78 -8.55
C LEU A 147 22.31 1.39 -9.03
N THR A 148 22.86 1.29 -10.23
CA THR A 148 23.43 0.02 -10.72
C THR A 148 24.64 -0.39 -9.90
N THR A 149 25.53 0.56 -9.57
CA THR A 149 26.70 0.33 -8.73
C THR A 149 26.29 -0.14 -7.33
N SER A 150 25.39 0.61 -6.67
CA SER A 150 24.87 0.27 -5.35
C SER A 150 24.20 -1.10 -5.33
N ARG A 151 23.46 -1.46 -6.40
CA ARG A 151 22.86 -2.79 -6.56
C ARG A 151 23.91 -3.89 -6.63
N THR A 152 24.99 -3.69 -7.39
CA THR A 152 26.07 -4.68 -7.48
C THR A 152 26.84 -4.84 -6.17
N GLU A 153 27.10 -3.75 -5.45
CA GLU A 153 27.73 -3.79 -4.13
C GLU A 153 26.87 -4.54 -3.13
N LEU A 154 25.57 -4.23 -3.06
CA LEU A 154 24.62 -4.95 -2.21
C LEU A 154 24.60 -6.44 -2.54
N GLN A 155 24.58 -6.80 -3.82
CA GLN A 155 24.56 -8.19 -4.24
C GLN A 155 25.83 -8.94 -3.81
N GLN A 156 27.00 -8.32 -3.93
CA GLN A 156 28.25 -8.88 -3.42
C GLN A 156 28.25 -9.01 -1.89
N HIS A 157 27.67 -8.05 -1.16
CA HIS A 157 27.54 -8.14 0.29
C HIS A 157 26.65 -9.31 0.71
N PHE A 158 25.54 -9.53 0.01
CA PHE A 158 24.67 -10.69 0.24
C PHE A 158 25.38 -12.01 -0.03
N GLU A 159 26.16 -12.11 -1.11
CA GLU A 159 26.93 -13.32 -1.43
C GLU A 159 28.00 -13.60 -0.34
N ARG A 160 28.76 -12.58 0.07
CA ARG A 160 29.75 -12.73 1.17
C ARG A 160 29.09 -13.14 2.48
N LEU A 161 27.90 -12.61 2.77
CA LEU A 161 27.16 -12.96 3.98
C LEU A 161 26.66 -14.41 3.91
N ASP A 162 26.12 -14.85 2.78
CA ASP A 162 25.68 -16.25 2.58
C ASP A 162 26.85 -17.23 2.75
N ASP A 163 28.00 -16.93 2.14
CA ASP A 163 29.21 -17.73 2.26
C ASP A 163 29.72 -17.80 3.71
N SER A 164 29.72 -16.66 4.42
CA SER A 164 30.11 -16.59 5.84
C SER A 164 29.17 -17.41 6.73
N VAL A 165 27.86 -17.26 6.56
CA VAL A 165 26.85 -18.03 7.32
C VAL A 165 26.99 -19.52 7.05
N ARG A 166 27.18 -19.92 5.78
CA ARG A 166 27.40 -21.31 5.39
C ARG A 166 28.67 -21.89 5.99
N ALA A 167 29.76 -21.11 6.00
CA ALA A 167 31.03 -21.51 6.62
C ALA A 167 30.89 -21.69 8.14
N HIS A 168 30.26 -20.73 8.83
CA HIS A 168 29.96 -20.83 10.26
C HIS A 168 29.06 -22.02 10.57
N HIS A 169 27.99 -22.23 9.81
CA HIS A 169 27.09 -23.37 9.99
C HIS A 169 27.84 -24.71 9.84
N LYS A 170 28.71 -24.83 8.83
CA LYS A 170 29.55 -26.02 8.63
C LYS A 170 30.56 -26.21 9.77
N GLY A 171 31.14 -25.12 10.27
CA GLY A 171 32.04 -25.12 11.43
C GLY A 171 31.34 -25.63 12.68
N TYR A 172 30.24 -24.98 13.08
CA TYR A 172 29.43 -25.38 14.23
C TYR A 172 28.93 -26.82 14.12
N LYS A 173 28.47 -27.24 12.93
CA LYS A 173 28.06 -28.64 12.72
C LYS A 173 29.19 -29.62 13.02
N LYS A 174 30.42 -29.32 12.57
CA LYS A 174 31.59 -30.17 12.80
C LYS A 174 32.00 -30.18 14.28
N GLU A 175 31.99 -29.03 14.95
CA GLU A 175 32.29 -28.91 16.37
C GLU A 175 31.28 -29.67 17.23
N ILE A 176 29.98 -29.45 16.99
CA ILE A 176 28.91 -30.15 17.69
C ILE A 176 29.01 -31.66 17.44
N GLN A 177 29.23 -32.09 16.19
CA GLN A 177 29.38 -33.52 15.89
C GLN A 177 30.58 -34.12 16.61
N GLY A 178 31.73 -33.43 16.64
CA GLY A 178 32.90 -33.88 17.41
C GLY A 178 32.65 -33.95 18.91
N ALA A 179 31.92 -32.98 19.48
CA ALA A 179 31.53 -33.00 20.89
C ALA A 179 30.57 -34.15 21.21
N VAL A 180 29.58 -34.40 20.35
CA VAL A 180 28.64 -35.52 20.50
C VAL A 180 29.37 -36.86 20.39
N ASP A 181 30.25 -37.03 19.41
CA ASP A 181 31.04 -38.25 19.23
C ASP A 181 31.95 -38.49 20.44
N GLY A 182 32.54 -37.43 21.02
CA GLY A 182 33.31 -37.50 22.26
C GLY A 182 32.48 -37.98 23.45
N VAL A 183 31.33 -37.35 23.69
CA VAL A 183 30.42 -37.74 24.78
C VAL A 183 29.92 -39.18 24.62
N LEU A 184 29.59 -39.61 23.40
CA LEU A 184 29.16 -40.99 23.13
C LEU A 184 30.28 -42.00 23.41
N LYS A 185 31.53 -41.64 23.11
CA LYS A 185 32.69 -42.48 23.40
C LYS A 185 32.89 -42.62 24.91
N ASP A 186 32.91 -41.50 25.64
CA ASP A 186 33.12 -41.49 27.08
C ASP A 186 32.01 -42.28 27.81
N LEU A 187 30.75 -42.08 27.43
CA LEU A 187 29.62 -42.86 27.94
C LEU A 187 29.75 -44.36 27.61
N GLY A 188 30.28 -44.69 26.43
CA GLY A 188 30.53 -46.07 26.03
C GLY A 188 31.58 -46.75 26.91
N GLU A 189 32.66 -46.03 27.25
CA GLU A 189 33.70 -46.51 28.17
C GLU A 189 33.15 -46.69 29.59
N GLU A 190 32.39 -45.72 30.11
CA GLU A 190 31.75 -45.82 31.43
C GLU A 190 30.77 -47.00 31.52
N ILE A 191 29.91 -47.21 30.51
CA ILE A 191 28.97 -48.33 30.47
C ILE A 191 29.72 -49.66 30.45
N SER A 192 30.84 -49.74 29.72
CA SER A 192 31.67 -50.95 29.69
C SER A 192 32.28 -51.24 31.05
N ASP A 193 32.87 -50.24 31.71
CA ASP A 193 33.45 -50.40 33.04
C ASP A 193 32.38 -50.82 34.06
N LEU A 194 31.21 -50.17 34.03
CA LEU A 194 30.09 -50.53 34.90
C LEU A 194 29.63 -51.98 34.67
N LYS A 195 29.60 -52.43 33.41
CA LYS A 195 29.25 -53.81 33.06
C LYS A 195 30.26 -54.81 33.62
N ASP A 196 31.55 -54.49 33.56
CA ASP A 196 32.61 -55.33 34.11
C ASP A 196 32.52 -55.39 35.65
N GLN A 197 32.26 -54.26 36.31
CA GLN A 197 32.01 -54.21 37.75
C GLN A 197 30.80 -55.08 38.15
N VAL A 198 29.67 -54.97 37.44
CA VAL A 198 28.48 -55.79 37.68
C VAL A 198 28.77 -57.28 37.50
N SER A 199 29.54 -57.63 36.46
CA SER A 199 29.96 -59.02 36.22
C SER A 199 30.79 -59.57 37.37
N ASN A 200 31.75 -58.78 37.87
CA ASN A 200 32.61 -59.14 38.99
C ASN A 200 31.79 -59.37 40.27
N VAL A 201 30.89 -58.43 40.61
CA VAL A 201 29.98 -58.58 41.77
C VAL A 201 29.10 -59.81 41.63
N ALA A 202 28.58 -60.09 40.44
CA ALA A 202 27.77 -61.28 40.19
C ALA A 202 28.57 -62.58 40.40
N THR A 203 29.84 -62.62 40.01
CA THR A 203 30.72 -63.76 40.27
C THR A 203 31.05 -63.94 41.75
N GLU A 204 31.33 -62.85 42.48
CA GLU A 204 31.57 -62.91 43.93
C GLU A 204 30.35 -63.40 44.69
N LEU A 205 29.17 -62.84 44.38
CA LEU A 205 27.91 -63.24 45.01
C LEU A 205 27.60 -64.71 44.73
N ARG A 206 27.83 -65.19 43.50
CA ARG A 206 27.65 -66.61 43.15
C ARG A 206 28.55 -67.50 44.01
N SER A 207 29.82 -67.12 44.18
CA SER A 207 30.78 -67.86 45.01
C SER A 207 30.38 -67.87 46.50
N ASP A 208 29.98 -66.72 47.07
CA ASP A 208 29.54 -66.63 48.47
C ASP A 208 28.28 -67.48 48.72
N VAL A 209 27.28 -67.37 47.83
CA VAL A 209 26.06 -68.19 47.90
C VAL A 209 26.40 -69.67 47.84
N GLN A 210 27.27 -70.09 46.92
CA GLN A 210 27.67 -71.49 46.78
C GLN A 210 28.42 -72.02 48.02
N THR A 211 29.21 -71.16 48.67
CA THR A 211 29.91 -71.47 49.93
C THR A 211 28.91 -71.61 51.08
N ARG A 212 27.94 -70.70 51.20
CA ARG A 212 26.88 -70.79 52.22
C ARG A 212 25.97 -71.99 52.03
N ILE A 213 25.64 -72.34 50.79
CA ILE A 213 24.87 -73.55 50.47
C ILE A 213 25.62 -74.80 50.95
N LYS A 214 26.92 -74.91 50.65
CA LYS A 214 27.74 -76.03 51.15
C LYS A 214 27.74 -76.12 52.67
N LEU A 215 27.95 -75.00 53.35
CA LEU A 215 27.93 -74.94 54.82
C LEU A 215 26.55 -75.33 55.39
N LEU A 216 25.47 -74.89 54.75
CA LEU A 216 24.11 -75.26 55.15
C LEU A 216 23.85 -76.76 54.91
N GLN A 217 24.30 -77.32 53.80
CA GLN A 217 24.20 -78.76 53.52
C GLN A 217 24.92 -79.59 54.59
N GLU A 218 26.15 -79.22 54.96
CA GLU A 218 26.91 -79.87 56.03
C GLU A 218 26.19 -79.77 57.39
N LYS A 219 25.64 -78.59 57.72
CA LYS A 219 24.84 -78.41 58.94
C LYS A 219 23.55 -79.23 58.95
N VAL A 220 22.87 -79.35 57.81
CA VAL A 220 21.65 -80.16 57.69
C VAL A 220 21.96 -81.64 57.86
N GLU A 221 23.07 -82.12 57.32
CA GLU A 221 23.52 -83.50 57.48
C GLU A 221 23.82 -83.82 58.96
N LEU A 222 24.54 -82.92 59.65
CA LEU A 222 24.77 -83.02 61.10
C LEU A 222 23.46 -83.01 61.91
N LEU A 223 22.48 -82.19 61.52
CA LEU A 223 21.17 -82.14 62.18
C LEU A 223 20.32 -83.38 61.89
N GLN A 224 20.41 -83.96 60.70
CA GLN A 224 19.72 -85.22 60.36
C GLN A 224 20.26 -86.39 61.19
N ASP A 225 21.56 -86.44 61.48
CA ASP A 225 22.16 -87.40 62.41
C ASP A 225 21.65 -87.20 63.85
N VAL A 226 21.51 -85.96 64.30
CA VAL A 226 20.95 -85.67 65.64
C VAL A 226 19.47 -86.02 65.73
N VAL A 227 18.67 -85.73 64.69
CA VAL A 227 17.23 -86.06 64.64
C VAL A 227 16.99 -87.56 64.53
N THR A 228 17.81 -88.31 63.79
CA THR A 228 17.72 -89.78 63.74
C THR A 228 18.17 -90.43 65.05
N SER A 229 19.04 -89.78 65.84
CA SER A 229 19.41 -90.23 67.20
C SER A 229 18.38 -89.91 68.30
N ARG A 230 17.46 -88.97 68.08
CA ARG A 230 16.40 -88.57 69.03
C ARG A 230 15.02 -88.85 68.44
N GLY A 231 14.66 -90.13 68.40
CA GLY A 231 13.25 -90.52 68.39
C GLY A 231 12.62 -90.19 69.75
N GLY A 232 11.64 -89.28 69.79
CA GLY A 232 10.75 -89.16 70.95
C GLY A 232 10.11 -87.79 71.20
N ALA A 233 8.83 -87.71 70.86
CA ALA A 233 7.74 -86.92 71.48
C ALA A 233 7.64 -85.38 71.25
N PRO A 234 6.43 -84.86 70.95
CA PRO A 234 6.13 -83.44 70.86
C PRO A 234 5.60 -82.85 72.17
N GLY A 235 5.93 -81.59 72.46
CA GLY A 235 5.38 -80.79 73.56
C GLY A 235 5.27 -79.31 73.19
N PRO A 236 4.36 -78.53 73.82
CA PRO A 236 3.72 -77.38 73.18
C PRO A 236 4.22 -76.00 73.66
N GLY A 237 4.12 -75.00 72.76
CA GLY A 237 4.10 -73.56 73.04
C GLY A 237 5.44 -72.92 73.46
N PRO A 238 5.64 -71.59 73.30
CA PRO A 238 4.63 -70.57 73.55
C PRO A 238 4.48 -69.46 72.50
N SER A 239 3.38 -68.74 72.62
CA SER A 239 3.07 -67.44 72.00
C SER A 239 4.21 -66.44 72.12
N ALA A 240 4.46 -65.70 71.04
CA ALA A 240 5.11 -64.39 71.08
C ALA A 240 4.26 -63.39 70.29
N ASP A 241 3.66 -62.50 71.06
CA ASP A 241 3.10 -61.21 70.70
C ASP A 241 4.08 -60.42 69.81
N VAL A 242 3.64 -60.04 68.62
CA VAL A 242 4.34 -59.08 67.76
C VAL A 242 3.33 -58.00 67.39
N THR A 243 3.41 -56.90 68.12
CA THR A 243 2.83 -55.62 67.72
C THR A 243 3.53 -55.12 66.43
N PRO A 244 2.79 -54.67 65.40
CA PRO A 244 3.40 -53.94 64.30
C PRO A 244 3.58 -52.47 64.68
N LYS A 245 4.84 -52.04 64.69
CA LYS A 245 5.26 -50.63 64.71
C LYS A 245 4.73 -49.92 63.44
N PRO A 246 4.03 -48.77 63.54
CA PRO A 246 3.59 -48.04 62.36
C PRO A 246 4.72 -47.13 61.85
N GLY A 247 4.85 -47.02 60.53
CA GLY A 247 5.63 -45.95 59.89
C GLY A 247 6.68 -46.46 58.90
N ARG A 248 6.25 -46.74 57.67
CA ARG A 248 7.10 -46.60 56.50
C ARG A 248 6.24 -46.13 55.33
N ASP A 249 6.39 -44.83 55.06
CA ASP A 249 6.34 -44.18 53.75
C ASP A 249 5.25 -44.68 52.80
N THR A 250 4.04 -44.17 52.97
CA THR A 250 3.11 -44.04 51.84
C THR A 250 3.80 -43.22 50.75
N PRO A 251 3.91 -43.72 49.50
CA PRO A 251 4.38 -42.92 48.39
C PRO A 251 3.56 -41.61 48.33
N PRO A 252 4.21 -40.44 48.22
CA PRO A 252 3.51 -39.17 48.23
C PRO A 252 2.55 -39.11 47.04
N ALA A 253 1.39 -38.50 47.26
CA ALA A 253 0.36 -38.32 46.24
C ALA A 253 0.93 -37.72 44.94
N PRO A 254 0.35 -38.04 43.76
CA PRO A 254 0.87 -37.63 42.44
C PRO A 254 1.23 -36.14 42.36
N ASP A 255 0.40 -35.27 42.94
CA ASP A 255 0.56 -33.81 42.93
C ASP A 255 1.85 -33.34 43.64
N ALA A 256 2.31 -34.08 44.66
CA ALA A 256 3.54 -33.76 45.39
C ALA A 256 4.82 -34.18 44.65
N ALA A 257 4.72 -35.01 43.60
CA ALA A 257 5.85 -35.32 42.72
C ALA A 257 6.07 -34.19 41.72
N GLU A 258 4.99 -33.71 41.08
CA GLU A 258 5.02 -32.58 40.14
C GLU A 258 5.52 -31.29 40.82
N ASP A 259 5.01 -30.97 42.01
CA ASP A 259 5.45 -29.78 42.75
C ASP A 259 6.95 -29.82 43.11
N ARG A 260 7.49 -31.02 43.37
CA ARG A 260 8.93 -31.19 43.60
C ARG A 260 9.74 -31.01 42.33
N GLU A 261 9.25 -31.50 41.19
CA GLU A 261 9.89 -31.31 39.90
C GLU A 261 9.90 -29.82 39.49
N ILE A 262 8.76 -29.14 39.62
CA ILE A 262 8.63 -27.69 39.40
C ILE A 262 9.63 -26.94 40.29
N ASN A 263 9.68 -27.24 41.59
CA ASN A 263 10.64 -26.61 42.51
C ASN A 263 12.09 -26.87 42.11
N GLY A 264 12.41 -28.08 41.65
CA GLY A 264 13.74 -28.45 41.17
C GLY A 264 14.16 -27.63 39.95
N HIS A 265 13.25 -27.36 39.02
CA HIS A 265 13.54 -26.49 37.88
C HIS A 265 13.60 -25.01 38.27
N ILE A 266 12.73 -24.53 39.16
CA ILE A 266 12.78 -23.15 39.67
C ILE A 266 14.13 -22.86 40.34
N ALA A 267 14.67 -23.81 41.12
CA ALA A 267 15.99 -23.63 41.74
C ALA A 267 17.11 -23.45 40.71
N LYS A 268 17.03 -24.14 39.56
CA LYS A 268 18.02 -24.05 38.47
C LYS A 268 17.95 -22.72 37.70
N LEU A 269 16.89 -21.93 37.85
CA LEU A 269 16.80 -20.58 37.28
C LEU A 269 17.85 -19.61 37.88
N ALA A 270 18.42 -19.94 39.04
CA ALA A 270 19.47 -19.13 39.67
C ALA A 270 20.90 -19.65 39.37
N ASP A 271 21.06 -20.66 38.51
CA ASP A 271 22.38 -21.23 38.20
C ASP A 271 23.26 -20.19 37.47
N PRO A 272 24.55 -20.06 37.82
CA PRO A 272 25.46 -19.16 37.11
C PRO A 272 25.60 -19.51 35.62
N ASP A 273 25.46 -20.79 35.24
CA ASP A 273 25.50 -21.24 33.86
C ASP A 273 24.19 -20.94 33.13
N ALA A 274 24.28 -20.13 32.08
CA ALA A 274 23.12 -19.70 31.32
C ALA A 274 22.49 -20.83 30.48
N GLY A 275 23.26 -21.86 30.10
CA GLY A 275 22.74 -23.06 29.44
C GLY A 275 21.83 -23.88 30.37
N LYS A 276 22.19 -23.99 31.65
CA LYS A 276 21.34 -24.63 32.67
C LYS A 276 20.09 -23.81 32.98
N ARG A 277 20.20 -22.48 33.06
CA ARG A 277 19.03 -21.60 33.20
C ARG A 277 18.08 -21.74 32.01
N TYR A 278 18.61 -21.74 30.78
CA TYR A 278 17.85 -22.00 29.56
C TYR A 278 17.14 -23.36 29.62
N ALA A 279 17.86 -24.43 29.95
CA ALA A 279 17.28 -25.77 30.06
C ALA A 279 16.15 -25.83 31.12
N ALA A 280 16.32 -25.13 32.23
CA ALA A 280 15.30 -25.00 33.26
C ALA A 280 14.06 -24.23 32.78
N VAL A 281 14.25 -23.12 32.06
CA VAL A 281 13.15 -22.38 31.40
C VAL A 281 12.38 -23.29 30.46
N ILE A 282 13.06 -24.00 29.55
CA ILE A 282 12.43 -24.93 28.60
C ILE A 282 11.64 -26.02 29.32
N ALA A 283 12.19 -26.61 30.37
CA ALA A 283 11.52 -27.62 31.18
C ALA A 283 10.26 -27.06 31.88
N LEU A 284 10.35 -25.86 32.44
CA LEU A 284 9.22 -25.18 33.09
C LEU A 284 8.04 -24.94 32.13
N GLY A 285 8.29 -24.76 30.83
CA GLY A 285 7.25 -24.63 29.81
C GLY A 285 6.41 -25.90 29.56
N ARG A 286 6.66 -27.00 30.28
CA ARG A 286 5.82 -28.21 30.31
C ARG A 286 4.79 -28.20 31.43
N PHE A 287 4.98 -27.34 32.42
CA PHE A 287 4.13 -27.24 33.60
C PHE A 287 3.25 -25.99 33.48
N SER A 288 2.03 -26.08 34.00
CA SER A 288 1.10 -24.96 34.04
C SER A 288 0.93 -24.47 35.48
N GLY A 289 0.51 -23.21 35.61
CA GLY A 289 0.08 -22.65 36.89
C GLY A 289 0.81 -21.38 37.32
N PRO A 290 0.24 -20.63 38.27
CA PRO A 290 0.71 -19.29 38.62
C PRO A 290 2.16 -19.24 39.11
N LYS A 291 2.60 -20.30 39.79
CA LYS A 291 3.96 -20.43 40.30
C LYS A 291 5.01 -20.51 39.18
N VAL A 292 4.71 -21.28 38.14
CA VAL A 292 5.57 -21.43 36.96
C VAL A 292 5.62 -20.11 36.19
N VAL A 293 4.46 -19.49 35.96
CA VAL A 293 4.37 -18.18 35.29
C VAL A 293 5.21 -17.14 36.03
N LYS A 294 5.04 -17.00 37.34
CA LYS A 294 5.78 -16.03 38.15
C LYS A 294 7.30 -16.27 38.13
N ALA A 295 7.72 -17.54 38.14
CA ALA A 295 9.14 -17.90 38.03
C ALA A 295 9.71 -17.51 36.66
N LEU A 296 8.96 -17.77 35.58
CA LEU A 296 9.34 -17.38 34.22
C LEU A 296 9.37 -15.86 34.03
N GLU A 297 8.41 -15.11 34.59
CA GLU A 297 8.41 -13.64 34.53
C GLU A 297 9.69 -13.03 35.11
N GLY A 298 10.24 -13.62 36.18
CA GLY A 298 11.51 -13.20 36.76
C GLY A 298 12.72 -13.33 35.81
N MET A 299 12.63 -14.24 34.83
CA MET A 299 13.68 -14.54 33.86
C MET A 299 13.62 -13.65 32.61
N LEU A 300 12.62 -12.78 32.48
CA LEU A 300 12.54 -11.80 31.37
C LEU A 300 13.67 -10.74 31.43
N ARG A 301 14.43 -10.70 32.53
CA ARG A 301 15.58 -9.80 32.72
C ARG A 301 16.91 -10.55 32.76
N ASP A 302 16.93 -11.81 32.32
CA ASP A 302 18.16 -12.60 32.27
C ASP A 302 19.24 -11.88 31.43
N PRO A 303 20.52 -11.92 31.83
CA PRO A 303 21.60 -11.31 31.05
C PRO A 303 21.67 -11.80 29.59
N GLU A 304 21.37 -13.09 29.37
CA GLU A 304 21.47 -13.74 28.07
C GLU A 304 20.16 -13.61 27.26
N ASP A 305 20.26 -13.12 26.03
CA ASP A 305 19.14 -12.87 25.14
C ASP A 305 18.38 -14.15 24.77
N TYR A 306 19.08 -15.25 24.49
CA TYR A 306 18.45 -16.52 24.16
C TYR A 306 17.62 -17.10 25.32
N VAL A 307 17.98 -16.81 26.57
CA VAL A 307 17.16 -17.15 27.75
C VAL A 307 15.89 -16.30 27.76
N ARG A 308 16.01 -14.98 27.58
CA ARG A 308 14.83 -14.07 27.53
C ARG A 308 13.87 -14.45 26.40
N VAL A 309 14.37 -14.83 25.22
CA VAL A 309 13.57 -15.34 24.10
C VAL A 309 12.79 -16.59 24.52
N ALA A 310 13.45 -17.58 25.12
CA ALA A 310 12.81 -18.82 25.55
C ALA A 310 11.69 -18.57 26.58
N VAL A 311 11.90 -17.63 27.50
CA VAL A 311 10.91 -17.22 28.49
C VAL A 311 9.66 -16.67 27.81
N ILE A 312 9.80 -15.73 26.88
CA ILE A 312 8.66 -15.14 26.14
C ILE A 312 7.89 -16.22 25.36
N GLN A 313 8.61 -17.14 24.72
CA GLN A 313 8.00 -18.25 24.00
C GLN A 313 7.20 -19.18 24.92
N ASN A 314 7.71 -19.46 26.12
CA ASN A 314 7.00 -20.27 27.11
C ASN A 314 5.79 -19.55 27.69
N LEU A 315 5.89 -18.27 28.03
CA LEU A 315 4.74 -17.48 28.51
C LEU A 315 3.61 -17.44 27.46
N ARG A 316 3.97 -17.32 26.18
CA ARG A 316 3.04 -17.47 25.06
C ARG A 316 2.39 -18.87 25.02
N LYS A 317 3.21 -19.93 25.12
CA LYS A 317 2.74 -21.33 25.08
C LYS A 317 1.80 -21.65 26.24
N LEU A 318 2.07 -21.10 27.42
CA LEU A 318 1.25 -21.23 28.62
C LEU A 318 -0.01 -20.34 28.59
N ASN A 319 -0.23 -19.61 27.50
CA ASN A 319 -1.33 -18.67 27.34
C ASN A 319 -1.44 -17.66 28.49
N SER A 320 -0.30 -17.19 29.01
CA SER A 320 -0.27 -16.34 30.20
C SER A 320 -0.65 -14.90 29.85
N VAL A 321 -1.94 -14.60 29.94
CA VAL A 321 -2.50 -13.25 29.73
C VAL A 321 -1.98 -12.27 30.80
N SER A 322 -1.76 -12.73 32.03
CA SER A 322 -1.21 -11.91 33.12
C SER A 322 0.20 -11.38 32.83
N SER A 323 0.96 -12.05 31.96
CA SER A 323 2.33 -11.65 31.60
C SER A 323 2.40 -10.62 30.48
N ILE A 324 1.27 -10.23 29.87
CA ILE A 324 1.25 -9.25 28.77
C ILE A 324 2.03 -7.96 29.10
N PRO A 325 1.89 -7.32 30.29
CA PRO A 325 2.68 -6.13 30.63
C PRO A 325 4.20 -6.37 30.54
N HIS A 326 4.67 -7.51 31.03
CA HIS A 326 6.09 -7.86 30.99
C HIS A 326 6.57 -8.16 29.57
N ILE A 327 5.71 -8.71 28.72
CA ILE A 327 6.01 -8.95 27.30
C ILE A 327 6.01 -7.62 26.51
N ILE A 328 5.14 -6.67 26.87
CA ILE A 328 5.17 -5.30 26.32
C ILE A 328 6.50 -4.63 26.65
N ASP A 329 7.01 -4.77 27.88
CA ASP A 329 8.32 -4.27 28.26
C ASP A 329 9.47 -4.90 27.44
N ALA A 330 9.36 -6.18 27.09
CA ALA A 330 10.35 -6.87 26.25
C ALA A 330 10.44 -6.31 24.81
N LEU A 331 9.49 -5.50 24.36
CA LEU A 331 9.62 -4.74 23.10
C LEU A 331 10.73 -3.66 23.18
N ARG A 332 11.12 -3.25 24.39
CA ARG A 332 12.22 -2.30 24.64
C ARG A 332 13.59 -2.97 24.68
N ASP A 333 13.66 -4.31 24.58
CA ASP A 333 14.90 -5.05 24.74
C ASP A 333 15.98 -4.60 23.75
N LYS A 334 17.24 -4.65 24.18
CA LYS A 334 18.41 -4.32 23.34
C LYS A 334 18.56 -5.30 22.19
N ASP A 335 18.22 -6.57 22.42
CA ASP A 335 18.37 -7.64 21.46
C ASP A 335 17.19 -7.69 20.48
N TYR A 336 17.49 -7.91 19.19
CA TYR A 336 16.51 -7.94 18.13
C TYR A 336 15.57 -9.15 18.23
N PHE A 337 16.11 -10.34 18.55
CA PHE A 337 15.31 -11.57 18.62
C PHE A 337 14.35 -11.57 19.80
N VAL A 338 14.73 -10.96 20.93
CA VAL A 338 13.81 -10.73 22.06
C VAL A 338 12.62 -9.88 21.64
N ARG A 339 12.85 -8.78 20.91
CA ARG A 339 11.77 -7.92 20.39
C ARG A 339 10.85 -8.67 19.42
N VAL A 340 11.42 -9.46 18.51
CA VAL A 340 10.64 -10.31 17.57
C VAL A 340 9.77 -11.31 18.33
N ALA A 341 10.34 -12.00 19.34
CA ALA A 341 9.62 -12.95 20.16
C ALA A 341 8.46 -12.28 20.92
N ALA A 342 8.69 -11.08 21.47
CA ALA A 342 7.68 -10.29 22.17
C ALA A 342 6.50 -9.94 21.24
N VAL A 343 6.76 -9.44 20.03
CA VAL A 343 5.70 -9.16 19.03
C VAL A 343 4.89 -10.42 18.70
N GLY A 344 5.57 -11.55 18.50
CA GLY A 344 4.92 -12.83 18.22
C GLY A 344 4.02 -13.30 19.39
N ALA A 345 4.50 -13.14 20.62
CA ALA A 345 3.75 -13.47 21.83
C ALA A 345 2.54 -12.56 22.02
N LEU A 346 2.71 -11.24 21.88
CA LEU A 346 1.59 -10.29 22.01
C LEU A 346 0.50 -10.58 21.00
N ARG A 347 0.84 -10.77 19.72
CA ARG A 347 -0.14 -11.12 18.67
C ARG A 347 -0.91 -12.41 18.99
N SER A 348 -0.23 -13.41 19.56
CA SER A 348 -0.83 -14.69 19.91
C SER A 348 -1.76 -14.59 21.12
N LEU A 349 -1.37 -13.86 22.16
CA LEU A 349 -2.11 -13.76 23.42
C LEU A 349 -3.29 -12.77 23.32
N THR A 350 -3.14 -11.74 22.50
CA THR A 350 -4.13 -10.65 22.39
C THR A 350 -5.04 -10.78 21.17
N SER A 351 -4.62 -11.56 20.16
CA SER A 351 -5.18 -11.52 18.81
C SER A 351 -5.14 -10.14 18.13
N GLU A 352 -4.42 -9.17 18.71
CA GLU A 352 -4.29 -7.82 18.21
C GLU A 352 -3.03 -7.67 17.35
N LYS A 353 -3.11 -6.84 16.30
CA LYS A 353 -2.01 -6.66 15.35
C LYS A 353 -1.58 -5.19 15.29
N LEU A 354 -1.04 -4.69 16.39
CA LEU A 354 -0.34 -3.41 16.37
C LEU A 354 0.96 -3.54 15.57
N ASN A 355 1.20 -2.60 14.66
CA ASN A 355 2.41 -2.57 13.86
C ASN A 355 3.60 -2.19 14.75
N PHE A 356 4.58 -3.08 14.81
CA PHE A 356 5.84 -2.89 15.52
C PHE A 356 6.94 -3.43 14.64
N ASP A 357 7.89 -2.55 14.29
CA ASP A 357 9.11 -2.90 13.58
C ASP A 357 10.22 -3.15 14.60
N PRO A 358 10.73 -4.38 14.75
CA PRO A 358 11.80 -4.68 15.68
C PRO A 358 13.13 -3.99 15.34
N ASP A 359 13.36 -3.53 14.12
CA ASP A 359 14.63 -2.91 13.73
C ASP A 359 14.64 -1.38 13.84
N THR A 360 13.52 -0.78 14.25
CA THR A 360 13.41 0.67 14.36
C THR A 360 14.22 1.26 15.53
N SER A 361 14.43 2.58 15.48
CA SER A 361 15.22 3.31 16.48
C SER A 361 14.61 3.19 17.88
N PRO A 362 15.40 3.25 18.98
CA PRO A 362 14.86 3.16 20.34
C PRO A 362 13.75 4.19 20.66
N SER A 363 13.82 5.39 20.08
CA SER A 363 12.80 6.44 20.23
C SER A 363 11.49 6.06 19.54
N ASP A 364 11.58 5.52 18.32
CA ASP A 364 10.40 5.07 17.58
C ASP A 364 9.77 3.84 18.24
N ARG A 365 10.60 2.93 18.77
CA ARG A 365 10.15 1.78 19.58
C ARG A 365 9.31 2.25 20.76
N GLU A 366 9.81 3.22 21.54
CA GLU A 366 9.11 3.71 22.74
C GLU A 366 7.70 4.22 22.41
N SER A 367 7.53 4.89 21.28
CA SER A 367 6.22 5.36 20.83
C SER A 367 5.25 4.20 20.53
N LYS A 368 5.75 3.09 19.98
CA LYS A 368 4.96 1.88 19.76
C LYS A 368 4.70 1.09 21.04
N VAL A 369 5.64 1.07 21.97
CA VAL A 369 5.44 0.41 23.28
C VAL A 369 4.35 1.14 24.08
N LYS A 370 4.35 2.47 24.09
CA LYS A 370 3.25 3.26 24.70
C LYS A 370 1.89 2.97 24.08
N ALA A 371 1.82 2.70 22.78
CA ALA A 371 0.58 2.30 22.12
C ALA A 371 0.09 0.93 22.64
N TRP A 372 1.00 -0.03 22.85
CA TRP A 372 0.70 -1.31 23.48
C TRP A 372 0.26 -1.17 24.94
N GLU A 373 0.94 -0.34 25.74
CA GLU A 373 0.58 -0.08 27.13
C GLU A 373 -0.81 0.55 27.26
N LYS A 374 -1.11 1.53 26.40
CA LYS A 374 -2.44 2.15 26.34
C LYS A 374 -3.52 1.11 25.99
N TRP A 375 -3.28 0.31 24.94
CA TRP A 375 -4.19 -0.75 24.53
C TRP A 375 -4.42 -1.77 25.67
N TRP A 376 -3.36 -2.16 26.38
CA TRP A 376 -3.49 -3.06 27.53
C TRP A 376 -4.34 -2.44 28.64
N GLY A 377 -4.12 -1.15 28.95
CA GLY A 377 -4.92 -0.40 29.92
C GLY A 377 -6.42 -0.47 29.65
N GLU A 378 -6.81 -0.37 28.38
CA GLU A 378 -8.20 -0.40 27.91
C GLU A 378 -8.80 -1.83 27.85
N ASN A 379 -7.97 -2.86 27.60
CA ASN A 379 -8.45 -4.22 27.27
C ASN A 379 -8.19 -5.29 28.35
N GLN A 380 -7.33 -5.03 29.34
CA GLN A 380 -6.92 -6.02 30.35
C GLN A 380 -8.08 -6.68 31.09
N SER A 381 -9.12 -5.91 31.43
CA SER A 381 -10.25 -6.40 32.23
C SER A 381 -11.10 -7.43 31.48
N LYS A 382 -11.12 -7.37 30.14
CA LYS A 382 -11.82 -8.33 29.29
C LYS A 382 -10.99 -9.60 29.11
N LEU A 383 -9.69 -9.46 28.91
CA LEU A 383 -8.79 -10.58 28.65
C LEU A 383 -8.57 -11.43 29.91
N LEU A 384 -8.38 -10.81 31.07
CA LEU A 384 -8.19 -11.53 32.35
C LEU A 384 -9.47 -12.23 32.85
N LYS A 385 -10.65 -11.84 32.36
CA LYS A 385 -11.92 -12.54 32.68
C LYS A 385 -12.19 -13.73 31.76
N GLY A 386 -11.50 -13.80 30.62
CA GLY A 386 -11.67 -14.85 29.60
C GLY A 386 -10.59 -15.93 29.63
N SER A 387 -9.52 -15.75 30.41
CA SER A 387 -8.49 -16.77 30.71
C SER A 387 -8.80 -17.48 32.02
#